data_AF-A0A9W6KTA2-F1
#
_entry.id   AF-A0A9W6KTA2-F1
#
_cell.length_a   1.000
_cell.length_b   1.000
_cell.length_c   1.000
_cell.angle_alpha   90.00
_cell.angle_beta   90.00
_cell.angle_gamma   90.00
#
_symmetry.space_group_name_H-M   'P 1'
#
loop_
_entity.id
_entity.type
_entity.pdbx_description
1 polymer ?
#
loop_
_entity_poly.entity_id
_entity_poly.type
_entity_poly.pdbx_seq_one_letter_code
_entity_poly.pdbx_strand_id
1 'polypeptide(L)'
;MHLTRMVRGLAVGTAVTTVALAAAPAAASANTGAKPLGTRSLAAVLTRDTGGFDRNGADYDILTKAVLTVLQAKPQSPVKVLTDGTVALTAFLPNDRAFERLAQDVGGGRTLPTEQQAFTAVAGLGIDTVEQVLLYHVVPGATIDARAARKADGAALTTALGPAITVDVRYGWCIQLVDADRSDRDPVVVRTDINRGNRQIAHGVDRVLRPVDLP
;
A
#
# COMPACT_ATOMS: atom_id res chain seq x y z
N MET A 1 -67.26 23.23 -42.11
CA MET A 1 -66.53 22.02 -42.52
C MET A 1 -65.86 21.47 -41.26
N HIS A 2 -66.54 20.57 -40.55
CA HIS A 2 -66.22 19.12 -40.48
C HIS A 2 -64.94 18.88 -39.64
N LEU A 3 -64.91 18.19 -38.49
CA LEU A 3 -65.71 17.08 -37.98
C LEU A 3 -65.52 16.93 -36.43
N THR A 4 -66.64 16.87 -35.70
CA THR A 4 -67.00 15.91 -34.60
C THR A 4 -65.95 15.26 -33.67
N ARG A 5 -66.20 15.30 -32.35
CA ARG A 5 -66.72 14.21 -31.44
C ARG A 5 -66.58 14.67 -29.97
N MET A 6 -67.68 14.78 -29.18
CA MET A 6 -68.25 13.76 -28.27
C MET A 6 -67.24 13.27 -27.20
N VAL A 7 -67.51 13.13 -25.88
CA VAL A 7 -68.73 13.05 -25.06
C VAL A 7 -68.32 13.18 -23.57
N ARG A 8 -69.31 13.57 -22.75
CA ARG A 8 -69.42 13.57 -21.27
C ARG A 8 -68.80 12.36 -20.54
N GLY A 9 -68.40 12.57 -19.28
CA GLY A 9 -68.27 11.51 -18.29
C GLY A 9 -67.84 12.01 -16.91
N LEU A 10 -68.79 12.44 -16.09
CA LEU A 10 -68.61 12.66 -14.65
C LEU A 10 -68.72 11.28 -13.96
N ALA A 11 -67.71 10.88 -13.17
CA ALA A 11 -67.85 9.74 -12.26
C ALA A 11 -67.05 9.96 -10.98
N VAL A 12 -67.81 10.03 -9.89
CA VAL A 12 -67.42 10.04 -8.48
C VAL A 12 -66.69 8.73 -8.14
N GLY A 13 -65.57 8.82 -7.42
CA GLY A 13 -64.77 7.66 -7.02
C GLY A 13 -64.14 7.82 -5.64
N THR A 14 -64.89 7.36 -4.63
CA THR A 14 -64.44 6.70 -3.39
C THR A 14 -63.09 7.07 -2.76
N ALA A 15 -63.17 7.68 -1.57
CA ALA A 15 -62.07 7.79 -0.62
C ALA A 15 -61.55 6.38 -0.22
N VAL A 16 -60.24 6.17 -0.40
CA VAL A 16 -59.51 5.03 0.18
C VAL A 16 -58.52 5.58 1.19
N THR A 17 -58.81 5.36 2.46
CA THR A 17 -57.90 5.57 3.59
C THR A 17 -56.81 4.51 3.56
N THR A 18 -55.61 4.87 3.10
CA THR A 18 -54.42 4.03 3.27
C THR A 18 -53.76 4.36 4.62
N VAL A 19 -53.82 3.41 5.54
CA VAL A 19 -53.08 3.41 6.82
C VAL A 19 -51.58 3.50 6.52
N ALA A 20 -50.93 4.52 7.06
CA ALA A 20 -49.49 4.66 7.03
C ALA A 20 -48.84 3.59 7.92
N LEU A 21 -48.26 2.54 7.32
CA LEU A 21 -47.34 1.66 8.01
C LEU A 21 -45.97 2.37 8.05
N ALA A 22 -45.69 3.05 9.16
CA ALA A 22 -44.37 3.56 9.46
C ALA A 22 -43.41 2.38 9.68
N ALA A 23 -42.77 1.92 8.59
CA ALA A 23 -41.63 1.03 8.68
C ALA A 23 -40.42 1.85 9.18
N ALA A 24 -40.18 1.81 10.48
CA ALA A 24 -38.93 2.30 11.05
C ALA A 24 -37.78 1.47 10.45
N PRO A 25 -36.72 2.07 9.88
CA PRO A 25 -35.53 1.31 9.54
C PRO A 25 -34.89 0.89 10.85
N ALA A 26 -34.99 -0.40 11.18
CA ALA A 26 -34.15 -1.02 12.19
C ALA A 26 -32.70 -0.88 11.70
N ALA A 27 -31.98 0.10 12.22
CA ALA A 27 -30.54 0.18 12.06
C ALA A 27 -29.93 -1.07 12.70
N ALA A 28 -29.62 -2.06 11.88
CA ALA A 28 -28.82 -3.19 12.28
C ALA A 28 -27.41 -2.68 12.60
N SER A 29 -27.14 -2.40 13.87
CA SER A 29 -25.78 -2.28 14.38
C SER A 29 -25.12 -3.63 14.25
N ALA A 30 -24.48 -3.87 13.10
CA ALA A 30 -23.52 -4.94 12.92
C ALA A 30 -22.27 -4.59 13.73
N ASN A 31 -22.33 -4.83 15.05
CA ASN A 31 -21.15 -4.84 15.89
C ASN A 31 -20.43 -6.16 15.68
N THR A 32 -19.76 -6.30 14.54
CA THR A 32 -18.77 -7.38 14.34
C THR A 32 -17.70 -7.19 15.40
N GLY A 33 -17.65 -8.10 16.38
CA GLY A 33 -16.72 -8.10 17.53
C GLY A 33 -15.24 -8.26 17.18
N ALA A 34 -14.79 -7.69 16.07
CA ALA A 34 -13.39 -7.54 15.75
C ALA A 34 -12.79 -6.50 16.71
N LYS A 35 -11.73 -6.89 17.43
CA LYS A 35 -10.93 -5.96 18.22
C LYS A 35 -10.51 -4.78 17.32
N PRO A 36 -10.75 -3.52 17.73
CA PRO A 36 -10.30 -2.37 16.96
C PRO A 36 -8.79 -2.45 16.69
N LEU A 37 -8.39 -2.10 15.46
CA LEU A 37 -6.97 -2.03 15.09
C LEU A 37 -6.27 -0.94 15.90
N GLY A 38 -5.05 -1.23 16.34
CA GLY A 38 -4.17 -0.26 16.98
C GLY A 38 -3.65 0.80 15.99
N THR A 39 -2.99 1.81 16.53
CA THR A 39 -2.50 2.98 15.78
C THR A 39 -0.99 3.15 15.86
N ARG A 40 -0.23 2.08 16.11
CA ARG A 40 1.24 2.13 16.00
C ARG A 40 1.61 2.36 14.54
N SER A 41 2.41 3.40 14.26
CA SER A 41 2.90 3.70 12.92
C SER A 41 4.08 2.79 12.52
N LEU A 42 4.28 2.62 11.21
CA LEU A 42 5.42 1.88 10.69
C LEU A 42 6.74 2.59 10.99
N ALA A 43 6.77 3.92 10.99
CA ALA A 43 7.94 4.68 11.43
C ALA A 43 8.37 4.28 12.85
N ALA A 44 7.42 4.16 13.78
CA ALA A 44 7.71 3.73 15.16
C ALA A 44 8.12 2.24 15.28
N VAL A 45 7.85 1.41 14.26
CA VAL A 45 8.33 0.03 14.18
C VAL A 45 9.76 0.00 13.63
N LEU A 46 10.02 0.74 12.56
CA LEU A 46 11.32 0.81 11.88
C LEU A 46 12.39 1.45 12.77
N THR A 47 12.09 2.58 13.43
CA THR A 47 13.07 3.29 14.29
C THR A 47 13.28 2.63 15.65
N ARG A 48 12.64 1.48 15.93
CA ARG A 48 12.92 0.71 17.14
C ARG A 48 14.26 -0.02 17.01
N ASP A 49 14.63 -0.36 15.78
CA ASP A 49 15.96 -0.88 15.51
C ASP A 49 16.96 0.28 15.55
N THR A 50 18.09 0.06 16.23
CA THR A 50 19.14 1.06 16.40
C THR A 50 20.49 0.55 15.90
N GLY A 51 20.49 -0.53 15.11
CA GLY A 51 21.69 -1.20 14.59
C GLY A 51 22.55 -0.27 13.74
N GLY A 52 21.94 0.61 12.94
CA GLY A 52 22.68 1.39 11.96
C GLY A 52 23.24 0.48 10.86
N PHE A 53 24.14 1.00 10.03
CA PHE A 53 24.71 0.18 8.95
C PHE A 53 25.61 -0.93 9.51
N ASP A 54 25.25 -2.17 9.25
CA ASP A 54 25.97 -3.35 9.67
C ASP A 54 26.16 -4.39 8.53
N ARG A 55 25.96 -5.69 8.78
CA ARG A 55 26.08 -6.78 7.81
C ARG A 55 24.82 -7.62 7.69
N ASN A 56 23.76 -7.25 8.40
CA ASN A 56 22.51 -7.97 8.50
C ASN A 56 21.54 -7.47 7.43
N GLY A 57 21.72 -7.89 6.18
CA GLY A 57 20.82 -7.50 5.09
C GLY A 57 19.33 -7.91 5.23
N ALA A 58 18.88 -8.46 6.36
CA ALA A 58 17.49 -8.77 6.64
C ALA A 58 16.75 -7.70 7.48
N ASP A 59 17.44 -6.72 8.05
CA ASP A 59 16.83 -5.56 8.69
C ASP A 59 16.52 -4.45 7.66
N TYR A 60 16.33 -3.23 8.16
CA TYR A 60 15.73 -2.12 7.43
C TYR A 60 16.45 -0.79 7.73
N ASP A 61 17.75 -0.82 8.03
CA ASP A 61 18.52 0.37 8.38
C ASP A 61 18.63 1.33 7.19
N ILE A 62 18.88 0.82 5.98
CA ILE A 62 18.91 1.64 4.75
C ILE A 62 17.52 2.26 4.50
N LEU A 63 16.45 1.47 4.62
CA LEU A 63 15.08 1.98 4.44
C LEU A 63 14.77 3.10 5.44
N THR A 64 15.10 2.87 6.71
CA THR A 64 14.87 3.82 7.79
C THR A 64 15.62 5.13 7.51
N LYS A 65 16.89 5.05 7.11
CA LYS A 65 17.68 6.23 6.73
C LYS A 65 17.12 6.94 5.50
N ALA A 66 16.65 6.21 4.48
CA ALA A 66 16.06 6.80 3.28
C ALA A 66 14.79 7.60 3.61
N VAL A 67 13.88 7.02 4.41
CA VAL A 67 12.66 7.71 4.89
C VAL A 67 13.01 8.96 5.69
N LEU A 68 13.94 8.86 6.65
CA LEU A 68 14.36 10.01 7.46
C LEU A 68 14.99 11.12 6.59
N THR A 69 15.80 10.74 5.59
CA THR A 69 16.44 11.70 4.68
C THR A 69 15.40 12.43 3.82
N VAL A 70 14.41 11.72 3.27
CA VAL A 70 13.30 12.32 2.52
C VAL A 70 12.48 13.25 3.39
N LEU A 71 12.13 12.86 4.61
CA LEU A 71 11.34 13.71 5.51
C LEU A 71 12.13 14.93 6.01
N GLN A 72 13.45 14.80 6.17
CA GLN A 72 14.32 15.93 6.52
C GLN A 72 14.41 16.95 5.37
N ALA A 73 14.58 16.47 4.13
CA ALA A 73 14.67 17.33 2.95
C ALA A 73 13.31 17.90 2.51
N LYS A 74 12.24 17.10 2.65
CA LYS A 74 10.87 17.42 2.23
C LYS A 74 9.89 17.12 3.39
N PRO A 75 9.76 18.01 4.38
CA PRO A 75 8.90 17.78 5.56
C PRO A 75 7.40 17.60 5.24
N GLN A 76 6.96 18.05 4.06
CA GLN A 76 5.58 17.90 3.56
C GLN A 76 5.43 16.72 2.58
N SER A 77 6.45 15.88 2.45
CA SER A 77 6.40 14.70 1.60
C SER A 77 5.21 13.79 1.95
N PRO A 78 4.52 13.20 0.97
CA PRO A 78 3.49 12.19 1.23
C PRO A 78 4.04 10.96 1.97
N VAL A 79 5.36 10.73 1.97
CA VAL A 79 6.03 9.67 2.75
C VAL A 79 5.72 9.80 4.25
N LYS A 80 5.35 11.01 4.71
CA LYS A 80 4.91 11.28 6.09
C LYS A 80 3.74 10.40 6.52
N VAL A 81 2.97 9.83 5.60
CA VAL A 81 1.90 8.86 5.91
C VAL A 81 2.42 7.68 6.75
N LEU A 82 3.68 7.25 6.57
CA LEU A 82 4.30 6.18 7.36
C LEU A 82 4.47 6.52 8.85
N THR A 83 4.36 7.81 9.20
CA THR A 83 4.41 8.29 10.59
C THR A 83 3.03 8.39 11.22
N ASP A 84 1.96 8.41 10.43
CA ASP A 84 0.58 8.55 10.89
C ASP A 84 -0.11 7.19 11.04
N GLY A 85 0.10 6.56 12.20
CA GLY A 85 -0.50 5.26 12.52
C GLY A 85 -2.03 5.27 12.59
N THR A 86 -2.68 6.42 12.47
CA THR A 86 -4.14 6.52 12.37
C THR A 86 -4.63 6.30 10.94
N VAL A 87 -3.77 6.29 9.92
CA VAL A 87 -4.13 5.99 8.52
C VAL A 87 -3.93 4.49 8.24
N ALA A 88 -4.91 3.87 7.58
CA ALA A 88 -4.78 2.48 7.15
C ALA A 88 -3.96 2.40 5.86
N LEU A 89 -2.97 1.53 5.83
CA LEU A 89 -2.14 1.26 4.65
C LEU A 89 -1.40 -0.07 4.78
N THR A 90 -0.92 -0.55 3.65
CA THR A 90 0.02 -1.67 3.53
C THR A 90 1.29 -1.16 2.88
N ALA A 91 2.46 -1.42 3.48
CA ALA A 91 3.74 -1.08 2.87
C ALA A 91 4.56 -2.33 2.55
N PHE A 92 5.25 -2.32 1.42
CA PHE A 92 6.22 -3.33 1.06
C PHE A 92 7.61 -2.80 1.40
N LEU A 93 8.29 -3.38 2.38
CA LEU A 93 9.52 -2.84 2.95
C LEU A 93 10.73 -3.57 2.36
N PRO A 94 11.51 -2.95 1.46
CA PRO A 94 12.76 -3.55 1.01
C PRO A 94 13.71 -3.67 2.20
N ASN A 95 14.25 -4.86 2.41
CA ASN A 95 15.30 -5.07 3.41
C ASN A 95 16.65 -4.52 2.90
N ASP A 96 17.65 -4.52 3.76
CA ASP A 96 18.94 -3.93 3.41
C ASP A 96 19.63 -4.68 2.25
N ARG A 97 19.45 -6.01 2.15
CA ARG A 97 19.88 -6.80 0.99
C ARG A 97 19.21 -6.35 -0.31
N ALA A 98 17.95 -5.91 -0.28
CA ALA A 98 17.25 -5.41 -1.45
C ALA A 98 17.90 -4.13 -1.98
N PHE A 99 18.32 -3.23 -1.09
CA PHE A 99 19.03 -2.02 -1.47
C PHE A 99 20.46 -2.29 -1.94
N GLU A 100 21.17 -3.23 -1.32
CA GLU A 100 22.48 -3.66 -1.82
C GLU A 100 22.39 -4.21 -3.25
N ARG A 101 21.34 -4.99 -3.56
CA ARG A 101 21.08 -5.46 -4.93
C ARG A 101 20.79 -4.30 -5.88
N LEU A 102 19.93 -3.36 -5.48
CA LEU A 102 19.67 -2.17 -6.29
C LEU A 102 20.95 -1.40 -6.58
N ALA A 103 21.79 -1.16 -5.56
CA ALA A 103 23.04 -0.44 -5.71
C ALA A 103 24.06 -1.22 -6.56
N GLN A 104 24.06 -2.55 -6.47
CA GLN A 104 24.85 -3.40 -7.35
C GLN A 104 24.41 -3.24 -8.81
N ASP A 105 23.10 -3.29 -9.07
CA ASP A 105 22.51 -3.20 -10.42
C ASP A 105 22.83 -1.83 -11.06
N VAL A 106 22.49 -0.74 -10.37
CA VAL A 106 22.75 0.65 -10.80
C VAL A 106 24.24 0.92 -10.95
N GLY A 107 25.07 0.33 -10.09
CA GLY A 107 26.53 0.51 -10.13
C GLY A 107 27.25 -0.38 -11.14
N GLY A 108 26.56 -1.32 -11.80
CA GLY A 108 27.19 -2.32 -12.68
C GLY A 108 28.18 -3.25 -11.96
N GLY A 109 28.02 -3.42 -10.63
CA GLY A 109 28.95 -4.13 -9.77
C GLY A 109 28.85 -5.65 -9.87
N ARG A 110 29.97 -6.36 -9.74
CA ARG A 110 29.99 -7.85 -9.68
C ARG A 110 29.80 -8.41 -8.27
N THR A 111 29.90 -7.56 -7.26
CA THR A 111 29.80 -7.92 -5.84
C THR A 111 28.77 -7.05 -5.17
N LEU A 112 28.08 -7.59 -4.16
CA LEU A 112 27.18 -6.79 -3.34
C LEU A 112 27.98 -5.73 -2.57
N PRO A 113 27.55 -4.46 -2.61
CA PRO A 113 28.15 -3.40 -1.80
C PRO A 113 27.81 -3.60 -0.32
N THR A 114 28.51 -2.87 0.56
CA THR A 114 28.09 -2.74 1.96
C THR A 114 26.83 -1.87 2.06
N GLU A 115 26.11 -1.95 3.18
CA GLU A 115 24.92 -1.12 3.40
C GLU A 115 25.20 0.38 3.27
N GLN A 116 26.35 0.83 3.75
CA GLN A 116 26.75 2.23 3.62
C GLN A 116 26.97 2.64 2.15
N GLN A 117 27.59 1.76 1.35
CA GLN A 117 27.77 1.98 -0.07
C GLN A 117 26.43 1.95 -0.81
N ALA A 118 25.55 1.01 -0.43
CA ALA A 118 24.21 0.91 -0.97
C ALA A 118 23.38 2.17 -0.69
N PHE A 119 23.37 2.65 0.55
CA PHE A 119 22.73 3.90 0.93
C PHE A 119 23.29 5.10 0.15
N THR A 120 24.61 5.16 -0.03
CA THR A 120 25.24 6.24 -0.82
C THR A 120 24.79 6.21 -2.28
N ALA A 121 24.70 5.03 -2.89
CA ALA A 121 24.20 4.88 -4.26
C ALA A 121 22.73 5.30 -4.37
N VAL A 122 21.88 4.86 -3.44
CA VAL A 122 20.45 5.23 -3.38
C VAL A 122 20.29 6.74 -3.20
N ALA A 123 21.05 7.35 -2.29
CA ALA A 123 21.04 8.80 -2.11
C ALA A 123 21.52 9.55 -3.37
N GLY A 124 22.45 8.95 -4.13
CA GLY A 124 22.94 9.46 -5.41
C GLY A 124 21.89 9.52 -6.52
N LEU A 125 20.79 8.77 -6.43
CA LEU A 125 19.64 8.84 -7.36
C LEU A 125 18.88 10.17 -7.27
N GLY A 126 19.11 10.95 -6.21
CA GLY A 126 18.44 12.21 -5.94
C GLY A 126 17.19 12.05 -5.08
N ILE A 127 16.89 13.08 -4.29
CA ILE A 127 15.85 13.03 -3.26
C ILE A 127 14.45 12.79 -3.83
N ASP A 128 14.16 13.33 -5.01
CA ASP A 128 12.86 13.18 -5.68
C ASP A 128 12.67 11.74 -6.17
N THR A 129 13.71 11.13 -6.72
CA THR A 129 13.69 9.72 -7.14
C THR A 129 13.47 8.80 -5.94
N VAL A 130 14.20 9.04 -4.85
CA VAL A 130 14.05 8.25 -3.62
C VAL A 130 12.64 8.41 -3.04
N GLU A 131 12.08 9.62 -3.02
CA GLU A 131 10.69 9.85 -2.60
C GLU A 131 9.69 9.05 -3.44
N GLN A 132 9.83 9.07 -4.77
CA GLN A 132 8.95 8.32 -5.67
C GLN A 132 9.04 6.81 -5.43
N VAL A 133 10.25 6.28 -5.29
CA VAL A 133 10.47 4.86 -4.95
C VAL A 133 9.80 4.52 -3.62
N LEU A 134 9.98 5.32 -2.57
CA LEU A 134 9.33 5.08 -1.28
C LEU A 134 7.80 5.10 -1.38
N LEU A 135 7.21 6.01 -2.15
CA LEU A 135 5.76 6.07 -2.36
C LEU A 135 5.23 4.90 -3.18
N TYR A 136 6.04 4.36 -4.09
CA TYR A 136 5.69 3.19 -4.87
C TYR A 136 5.62 1.91 -4.02
N HIS A 137 6.26 1.90 -2.85
CA HIS A 137 6.17 0.81 -1.88
C HIS A 137 4.95 0.88 -0.95
N VAL A 138 4.14 1.95 -1.02
CA VAL A 138 3.02 2.18 -0.10
C VAL A 138 1.70 2.01 -0.83
N VAL A 139 0.80 1.18 -0.30
CA VAL A 139 -0.58 0.99 -0.77
C VAL A 139 -1.53 1.60 0.27
N PRO A 140 -2.08 2.80 0.02
CA PRO A 140 -2.96 3.47 0.96
C PRO A 140 -4.33 2.80 1.04
N GLY A 141 -5.01 2.96 2.17
CA GLY A 141 -6.44 2.64 2.34
C GLY A 141 -6.76 1.20 2.72
N ALA A 142 -5.80 0.28 2.68
CA ALA A 142 -6.03 -1.12 3.02
C ALA A 142 -4.96 -1.68 3.97
N THR A 143 -5.40 -2.42 5.00
CA THR A 143 -4.54 -3.24 5.86
C THR A 143 -4.59 -4.69 5.35
N ILE A 144 -3.64 -5.08 4.52
CA ILE A 144 -3.60 -6.39 3.87
C ILE A 144 -2.65 -7.28 4.68
N ASP A 145 -3.19 -8.22 5.47
CA ASP A 145 -2.37 -9.23 6.13
C ASP A 145 -1.98 -10.37 5.19
N ALA A 146 -1.07 -11.25 5.61
CA ALA A 146 -0.59 -12.35 4.78
C ALA A 146 -1.69 -13.33 4.37
N ARG A 147 -2.75 -13.46 5.18
CA ARG A 147 -3.88 -14.33 4.83
C ARG A 147 -4.70 -13.72 3.70
N ALA A 148 -4.89 -12.41 3.71
CA ALA A 148 -5.52 -11.67 2.63
C ALA A 148 -4.63 -11.65 1.37
N ALA A 149 -3.33 -11.36 1.52
CA ALA A 149 -2.37 -11.30 0.42
C ALA A 149 -2.27 -12.63 -0.34
N ARG A 150 -2.28 -13.77 0.35
CA ARG A 150 -2.30 -15.11 -0.28
C ARG A 150 -3.54 -15.42 -1.10
N LYS A 151 -4.61 -14.64 -0.94
CA LYS A 151 -5.88 -14.77 -1.69
C LYS A 151 -6.05 -13.67 -2.74
N ALA A 152 -5.06 -12.80 -2.88
CA ALA A 152 -5.10 -11.62 -3.73
C ALA A 152 -4.37 -11.87 -5.07
N ASP A 153 -4.28 -13.11 -5.54
CA ASP A 153 -3.65 -13.43 -6.81
C ASP A 153 -4.31 -12.66 -7.97
N GLY A 154 -3.49 -12.02 -8.80
CA GLY A 154 -3.93 -11.12 -9.88
C GLY A 154 -4.46 -9.75 -9.42
N ALA A 155 -4.46 -9.44 -8.12
CA ALA A 155 -4.94 -8.15 -7.63
C ALA A 155 -3.99 -7.01 -8.01
N ALA A 156 -4.54 -5.92 -8.56
CA ALA A 156 -3.82 -4.68 -8.78
C ALA A 156 -3.94 -3.78 -7.54
N LEU A 157 -2.80 -3.43 -6.95
CA LEU A 157 -2.70 -2.56 -5.79
C LEU A 157 -2.20 -1.18 -6.23
N THR A 158 -3.08 -0.19 -6.21
CA THR A 158 -2.71 1.21 -6.49
C THR A 158 -1.78 1.73 -5.39
N THR A 159 -0.59 2.18 -5.77
CA THR A 159 0.40 2.72 -4.83
C THR A 159 0.13 4.19 -4.50
N ALA A 160 0.76 4.71 -3.46
CA ALA A 160 0.69 6.13 -3.10
C ALA A 160 1.35 7.04 -4.15
N LEU A 161 2.24 6.48 -4.98
CA LEU A 161 2.79 7.17 -6.15
C LEU A 161 1.75 7.29 -7.28
N GLY A 162 0.81 6.35 -7.37
CA GLY A 162 -0.25 6.32 -8.39
C GLY A 162 -0.25 5.03 -9.22
N PRO A 163 0.87 4.63 -9.88
CA PRO A 163 0.93 3.38 -10.63
C PRO A 163 0.67 2.17 -9.73
N ALA A 164 0.03 1.13 -10.28
CA ALA A 164 -0.28 -0.08 -9.52
C ALA A 164 0.86 -1.10 -9.60
N ILE A 165 0.95 -1.95 -8.57
CA ILE A 165 1.70 -3.22 -8.59
C ILE A 165 0.70 -4.38 -8.65
N THR A 166 1.06 -5.48 -9.30
CA THR A 166 0.20 -6.67 -9.37
C THR A 166 0.72 -7.75 -8.43
N VAL A 167 -0.16 -8.31 -7.61
CA VAL A 167 0.15 -9.45 -6.76
C VAL A 167 0.08 -10.73 -7.60
N ASP A 168 1.16 -11.52 -7.61
CA ASP A 168 1.27 -12.80 -8.30
C ASP A 168 1.60 -13.88 -7.26
N VAL A 169 0.60 -14.70 -6.92
CA VAL A 169 0.73 -15.77 -5.91
C VAL A 169 1.10 -17.07 -6.61
N ARG A 170 2.38 -17.45 -6.53
CA ARG A 170 2.91 -18.66 -7.17
C ARG A 170 2.81 -19.89 -6.27
N TYR A 171 3.18 -21.04 -6.85
CA TYR A 171 3.26 -22.32 -6.14
C TYR A 171 4.07 -22.19 -4.84
N GLY A 172 3.61 -22.87 -3.77
CA GLY A 172 4.23 -22.78 -2.46
C GLY A 172 3.86 -21.51 -1.66
N TRP A 173 2.84 -20.77 -2.08
CA TRP A 173 2.40 -19.51 -1.45
C TRP A 173 3.45 -18.39 -1.48
N CYS A 174 4.33 -18.43 -2.48
CA CYS A 174 5.25 -17.35 -2.77
C CYS A 174 4.46 -16.15 -3.30
N ILE A 175 4.61 -14.99 -2.67
CA ILE A 175 3.93 -13.75 -3.09
C ILE A 175 4.96 -12.90 -3.82
N GLN A 176 4.85 -12.86 -5.14
CA GLN A 176 5.64 -11.99 -6.01
C GLN A 176 4.84 -10.72 -6.29
N LEU A 177 5.54 -9.60 -6.42
CA LEU A 177 4.95 -8.30 -6.70
C LEU A 177 5.47 -7.84 -8.06
N VAL A 178 4.62 -7.91 -9.07
CA VAL A 178 4.94 -7.46 -10.42
C VAL A 178 4.87 -5.94 -10.44
N ASP A 179 5.97 -5.30 -10.78
CA ASP A 179 6.10 -3.86 -10.76
C ASP A 179 6.27 -3.27 -12.17
N ALA A 180 6.69 -2.00 -12.26
CA ALA A 180 6.82 -1.32 -13.53
C ALA A 180 8.17 -1.57 -14.24
N ASP A 181 9.21 -1.99 -13.51
CA ASP A 181 10.53 -2.28 -14.07
C ASP A 181 10.52 -3.68 -14.70
N ARG A 182 10.62 -3.70 -16.03
CA ARG A 182 10.61 -4.97 -16.80
C ARG A 182 12.00 -5.53 -17.05
N SER A 183 13.03 -4.81 -16.61
CA SER A 183 14.43 -5.14 -16.81
C SER A 183 15.05 -5.90 -15.63
N ASP A 184 14.42 -5.87 -14.46
CA ASP A 184 14.82 -6.64 -13.28
C ASP A 184 13.78 -7.73 -12.92
N ARG A 185 14.18 -8.63 -12.02
CA ARG A 185 13.28 -9.60 -11.42
C ARG A 185 12.37 -8.91 -10.41
N ASP A 186 11.08 -9.19 -10.51
CA ASP A 186 10.07 -8.76 -9.54
C ASP A 186 10.44 -9.09 -8.08
N PRO A 187 10.15 -8.20 -7.12
CA PRO A 187 10.29 -8.47 -5.71
C PRO A 187 9.39 -9.60 -5.19
N VAL A 188 9.90 -10.33 -4.21
CA VAL A 188 9.18 -11.38 -3.49
C VAL A 188 9.05 -11.02 -2.01
N VAL A 189 7.89 -11.30 -1.42
CA VAL A 189 7.67 -11.13 0.02
C VAL A 189 8.45 -12.19 0.80
N VAL A 190 9.40 -11.74 1.62
CA VAL A 190 10.25 -12.58 2.48
C VAL A 190 9.91 -12.50 3.96
N ARG A 191 9.19 -11.46 4.38
CA ARG A 191 8.70 -11.29 5.75
C ARG A 191 7.28 -10.78 5.73
N THR A 192 6.39 -11.37 6.51
CA THR A 192 4.98 -11.01 6.49
C THR A 192 4.53 -10.35 7.79
N ASP A 193 3.46 -9.55 7.70
CA ASP A 193 2.69 -9.05 8.83
C ASP A 193 3.51 -8.24 9.86
N ILE A 194 4.45 -7.43 9.38
CA ILE A 194 5.14 -6.43 10.20
C ILE A 194 4.10 -5.44 10.71
N ASN A 195 4.15 -5.13 12.01
CA ASN A 195 3.18 -4.28 12.71
C ASN A 195 1.74 -4.84 12.80
N ARG A 196 1.57 -6.18 12.72
CA ARG A 196 0.26 -6.84 12.80
C ARG A 196 -0.60 -6.36 13.98
N GLY A 197 -1.88 -6.12 13.69
CA GLY A 197 -2.85 -5.65 14.68
C GLY A 197 -3.01 -4.13 14.74
N ASN A 198 -2.30 -3.39 13.87
CA ASN A 198 -2.45 -1.94 13.70
C ASN A 198 -3.03 -1.61 12.32
N ARG A 199 -3.49 -0.37 12.14
CA ARG A 199 -4.00 0.13 10.85
C ARG A 199 -2.93 0.13 9.75
N GLN A 200 -1.68 0.37 10.12
CA GLN A 200 -0.55 0.21 9.20
C GLN A 200 0.04 -1.18 9.35
N ILE A 201 0.15 -1.91 8.25
CA ILE A 201 0.81 -3.21 8.18
C ILE A 201 1.88 -3.18 7.10
N ALA A 202 2.87 -4.05 7.21
CA ALA A 202 3.90 -4.16 6.20
C ALA A 202 4.34 -5.59 5.92
N HIS A 203 4.89 -5.79 4.73
CA HIS A 203 5.54 -7.02 4.31
C HIS A 203 6.94 -6.71 3.80
N GLY A 204 7.96 -7.39 4.32
CA GLY A 204 9.32 -7.27 3.85
C GLY A 204 9.51 -7.92 2.48
N VAL A 205 10.23 -7.26 1.58
CA VAL A 205 10.53 -7.74 0.22
C VAL A 205 12.03 -7.84 -0.04
N ASP A 206 12.44 -8.76 -0.92
CA ASP A 206 13.86 -9.05 -1.23
C ASP A 206 14.49 -8.14 -2.29
N ARG A 207 13.68 -7.28 -2.92
CA ARG A 207 14.08 -6.31 -3.94
C ARG A 207 13.27 -5.04 -3.80
N VAL A 208 13.83 -3.94 -4.29
CA VAL A 208 13.19 -2.63 -4.31
C VAL A 208 12.19 -2.61 -5.47
N LEU A 209 10.92 -2.29 -5.18
CA LEU A 209 9.92 -1.98 -6.21
C LEU A 209 10.32 -0.70 -6.94
N ARG A 210 10.31 -0.73 -8.27
CA ARG A 210 10.79 0.38 -9.11
C ARG A 210 9.65 0.92 -9.97
N PRO A 211 9.29 2.21 -9.85
CA PRO A 211 8.20 2.79 -10.63
C PRO A 211 8.58 3.07 -12.09
N VAL A 212 9.88 3.04 -12.39
CA VAL A 212 10.51 3.22 -13.69
C VAL A 212 11.82 2.44 -13.69
N ASP A 213 12.33 2.10 -14.88
CA ASP A 213 13.69 1.58 -15.01
C ASP A 213 14.68 2.59 -14.41
N LEU A 214 15.47 2.14 -13.44
CA LEU A 214 16.54 2.94 -12.85
C LEU A 214 17.84 2.77 -13.68
N PRO A 215 18.62 3.84 -13.85
CA PRO A 215 19.81 3.85 -14.71
C PRO A 215 20.94 2.93 -14.26
#